data_AF-A0A6J4MAD1-F1
#
_entry.id   AF-A0A6J4MAD1-F1
#
_cell.length_a   1.000
_cell.length_b   1.000
_cell.length_c   1.000
_cell.angle_alpha   90.00
_cell.angle_beta   90.00
_cell.angle_gamma   90.00
#
_symmetry.space_group_name_H-M   'P 1'
#
loop_
_entity.id
_entity.type
_entity.pdbx_description
1 polymer ?
#
loop_
_entity_poly.entity_id
_entity_poly.type
_entity_poly.pdbx_seq_one_letter_code
_entity_poly.pdbx_strand_id
1 'polypeptide(L)'
;MTRRDATANPRTTLAAVVLVVEAGLAVLGVWFHYGMTAMYGDITDVAAGWGARVSSAADFGGPAVLLVVGAAVIAVLVTAQRWARFTAVIIPVLMVGALTAVTPVALREKLVSQYDDTPQCVSAESGVTGPGSVAERESQRAFELVRHVGHFSGGGGSGVGGCDRQLLLTEEVDVLRHYRAALPDAGWRVVEDDARGLRAERDGMAFEVVVCGRGGVVWAGTTDLGGGARCRPEYG
;
A
#
# COMPACT_ATOMS: atom_id res chain seq x y z
N MET A 1 -50.21 41.72 2.16
CA MET A 1 -49.18 40.66 2.33
C MET A 1 -48.45 40.51 1.02
N THR A 2 -47.39 41.27 0.80
CA THR A 2 -46.55 41.18 -0.40
C THR A 2 -45.47 40.13 -0.16
N ARG A 3 -45.63 38.98 -0.83
CA ARG A 3 -44.61 37.94 -0.92
C ARG A 3 -43.40 38.54 -1.63
N ARG A 4 -42.33 38.84 -0.88
CA ARG A 4 -41.02 39.15 -1.46
C ARG A 4 -40.49 37.84 -2.02
N ASP A 5 -40.72 37.61 -3.30
CA ASP A 5 -39.94 36.63 -4.04
C ASP A 5 -38.50 37.16 -4.06
N ALA A 6 -37.67 36.58 -3.19
CA ALA A 6 -36.24 36.84 -3.13
C ALA A 6 -35.63 36.31 -4.42
N THR A 7 -35.59 37.15 -5.46
CA THR A 7 -34.79 36.88 -6.64
C THR A 7 -33.34 36.81 -6.19
N ALA A 8 -32.80 35.59 -6.09
CA ALA A 8 -31.40 35.37 -5.81
C ALA A 8 -30.57 36.19 -6.81
N ASN A 9 -29.76 37.10 -6.30
CA ASN A 9 -28.94 37.97 -7.13
C ASN A 9 -27.99 37.07 -7.94
N PRO A 10 -27.98 37.14 -9.29
CA PRO A 10 -27.27 36.20 -10.15
C PRO A 10 -25.77 36.09 -9.83
N ARG A 11 -25.18 37.16 -9.30
CA ARG A 11 -23.78 37.19 -8.83
C ARG A 11 -23.56 36.31 -7.60
N THR A 12 -24.55 36.24 -6.71
CA THR A 12 -24.53 35.43 -5.49
C THR A 12 -24.73 33.96 -5.82
N THR A 13 -25.62 33.65 -6.77
CA THR A 13 -25.80 32.30 -7.32
C THR A 13 -24.53 31.80 -8.00
N LEU A 14 -23.90 32.63 -8.84
CA LEU A 14 -22.65 32.27 -9.51
C LEU A 14 -21.50 32.02 -8.51
N ALA A 15 -21.34 32.90 -7.52
CA ALA A 15 -20.34 32.72 -6.47
C ALA A 15 -20.56 31.43 -5.67
N ALA A 16 -21.82 31.11 -5.35
CA ALA A 16 -22.16 29.86 -4.68
C ALA A 16 -21.82 28.63 -5.54
N VAL A 17 -22.12 28.65 -6.84
CA VAL A 17 -21.78 27.55 -7.76
C VAL A 17 -20.26 27.34 -7.83
N VAL A 18 -19.48 28.41 -7.96
CA VAL A 18 -18.01 28.32 -8.00
C VAL A 18 -17.46 27.70 -6.72
N LEU A 19 -17.93 28.15 -5.55
CA LEU A 19 -17.49 27.61 -4.26
C LEU A 19 -17.88 26.13 -4.08
N VAL A 20 -19.05 25.72 -4.57
CA VAL A 20 -19.47 24.30 -4.55
C VAL A 20 -18.57 23.44 -5.42
N VAL A 21 -18.23 23.91 -6.63
CA VAL A 21 -17.30 23.21 -7.52
C VAL A 21 -15.92 23.12 -6.89
N GLU A 22 -15.42 24.21 -6.30
CA GLU A 22 -14.12 24.26 -5.62
C GLU A 22 -14.05 23.28 -4.43
N ALA A 23 -15.07 23.28 -3.57
CA ALA A 23 -15.18 22.34 -2.46
C ALA A 23 -15.25 20.88 -2.94
N GLY A 24 -16.00 20.62 -4.02
CA GLY A 24 -16.07 19.30 -4.64
C GLY A 24 -14.71 18.82 -5.16
N LEU A 25 -13.96 19.69 -5.84
CA LEU A 25 -12.60 19.40 -6.30
C LEU A 25 -11.64 19.13 -5.14
N ALA A 26 -11.75 19.88 -4.06
CA ALA A 26 -10.94 19.67 -2.86
C ALA A 26 -11.19 18.28 -2.24
N VAL A 27 -12.46 17.89 -2.09
CA VAL A 27 -12.84 16.57 -1.58
C VAL A 27 -12.33 15.45 -2.49
N LEU A 28 -12.52 15.58 -3.80
CA LEU A 28 -12.02 14.60 -4.77
C LEU A 28 -10.49 14.48 -4.74
N GLY A 29 -9.78 15.60 -4.59
CA GLY A 29 -8.33 15.61 -4.47
C GLY A 29 -7.83 14.87 -3.22
N VAL A 30 -8.47 15.11 -2.07
CA VAL A 30 -8.14 14.42 -0.81
C VAL A 30 -8.42 12.92 -0.93
N TRP A 31 -9.55 12.53 -1.52
CA TRP A 31 -9.88 11.12 -1.71
C TRP A 31 -8.90 10.43 -2.68
N PHE A 32 -8.61 11.06 -3.82
CA PHE A 32 -7.63 10.54 -4.76
C PHE A 32 -6.26 10.34 -4.12
N HIS A 33 -5.78 11.34 -3.36
CA HIS A 33 -4.54 11.25 -2.60
C HIS A 33 -4.55 10.08 -1.62
N TYR A 34 -5.60 9.96 -0.80
CA TYR A 34 -5.77 8.83 0.12
C TYR A 34 -5.68 7.48 -0.60
N GLY A 35 -6.43 7.31 -1.69
CA GLY A 35 -6.46 6.05 -2.45
C GLY A 35 -5.09 5.68 -3.03
N MET A 36 -4.39 6.66 -3.61
CA MET A 36 -3.06 6.43 -4.16
C MET A 36 -2.04 6.13 -3.07
N THR A 37 -2.06 6.85 -1.94
CA THR A 37 -1.18 6.58 -0.81
C THR A 37 -1.50 5.22 -0.15
N ALA A 38 -2.76 4.83 -0.06
CA ALA A 38 -3.15 3.54 0.50
C ALA A 38 -2.74 2.37 -0.41
N MET A 39 -2.80 2.53 -1.74
CA MET A 39 -2.40 1.49 -2.69
C MET A 39 -0.88 1.42 -2.91
N TYR A 40 -0.23 2.57 -3.11
CA TYR A 40 1.17 2.63 -3.55
C TYR A 40 2.14 3.07 -2.46
N GLY A 41 1.66 3.67 -1.36
CA GLY A 41 2.49 4.18 -0.25
C GLY A 41 3.28 5.42 -0.63
N ASP A 42 4.33 5.69 0.14
CA ASP A 42 5.27 6.77 -0.18
C ASP A 42 6.23 6.29 -1.27
N ILE A 43 6.27 6.99 -2.40
CA ILE A 43 7.12 6.66 -3.56
C ILE A 43 8.31 7.63 -3.57
N THR A 44 9.00 7.77 -2.43
CA THR A 44 10.13 8.70 -2.31
C THR A 44 11.39 8.19 -3.02
N ASP A 45 11.53 6.89 -3.24
CA ASP A 45 12.80 6.29 -3.70
C ASP A 45 12.88 5.94 -5.19
N VAL A 46 11.78 6.07 -5.94
CA VAL A 46 11.78 5.81 -7.40
C VAL A 46 12.15 7.07 -8.22
N ALA A 47 12.26 8.23 -7.55
CA ALA A 47 12.60 9.52 -8.14
C ALA A 47 14.11 9.68 -8.46
N ALA A 48 14.98 8.75 -8.04
CA ALA A 48 16.41 8.80 -8.35
C ALA A 48 16.73 8.51 -9.83
N GLY A 49 15.79 7.94 -10.60
CA GLY A 49 15.98 7.64 -12.04
C GLY A 49 15.37 8.66 -13.00
N TRP A 50 14.45 9.52 -12.54
CA TRP A 50 13.66 10.41 -13.38
C TRP A 50 13.85 11.88 -13.01
N GLY A 51 15.10 12.35 -12.97
CA GLY A 51 15.50 13.73 -13.34
C GLY A 51 14.87 14.97 -12.67
N ALA A 52 13.94 14.87 -11.74
CA ALA A 52 13.34 16.00 -11.06
C ALA A 52 12.97 15.62 -9.62
N ARG A 53 13.61 16.31 -8.67
CA ARG A 53 13.32 16.22 -7.24
C ARG A 53 11.85 16.57 -7.01
N VAL A 54 11.02 15.59 -6.69
CA VAL A 54 9.73 15.85 -6.05
C VAL A 54 9.66 14.99 -4.81
N SER A 55 9.93 15.63 -3.68
CA SER A 55 9.90 15.04 -2.34
C SER A 55 8.60 15.45 -1.65
N SER A 56 8.05 14.54 -0.84
CA SER A 56 6.90 14.70 0.08
C SER A 56 5.53 14.75 -0.58
N ALA A 57 4.58 13.89 -0.17
CA ALA A 57 3.10 14.02 -0.19
C ALA A 57 2.37 14.72 -1.37
N ALA A 58 3.09 15.08 -2.43
CA ALA A 58 2.75 16.09 -3.42
C ALA A 58 2.66 15.50 -4.83
N ASP A 59 3.10 14.26 -5.05
CA ASP A 59 3.07 13.68 -6.40
C ASP A 59 1.67 13.24 -6.85
N PHE A 60 0.78 12.85 -5.92
CA PHE A 60 -0.64 12.58 -6.23
C PHE A 60 -1.57 13.75 -5.86
N GLY A 61 -1.28 14.45 -4.76
CA GLY A 61 -2.07 15.60 -4.31
C GLY A 61 -1.77 16.92 -5.04
N GLY A 62 -0.56 17.09 -5.61
CA GLY A 62 -0.08 18.34 -6.20
C GLY A 62 -0.94 18.87 -7.35
N PRO A 63 -1.31 18.04 -8.35
CA PRO A 63 -2.20 18.47 -9.43
C PRO A 63 -3.59 18.90 -8.92
N ALA A 64 -4.12 18.20 -7.91
CA ALA A 64 -5.41 18.53 -7.32
C ALA A 64 -5.35 19.85 -6.53
N VAL A 65 -4.28 20.07 -5.75
CA VAL A 65 -4.05 21.35 -5.06
C VAL A 65 -3.93 22.49 -6.06
N LEU A 66 -3.21 22.29 -7.17
CA LEU A 66 -3.02 23.32 -8.20
C LEU A 66 -4.34 23.71 -8.89
N LEU A 67 -5.20 22.72 -9.16
CA LEU A 67 -6.55 22.94 -9.67
C LEU A 67 -7.42 23.73 -8.69
N VAL A 68 -7.43 23.36 -7.41
CA VAL A 68 -8.23 24.02 -6.37
C VAL A 68 -7.73 25.44 -6.10
N VAL A 69 -6.42 25.65 -6.00
CA VAL A 69 -5.82 26.99 -5.87
C VAL A 69 -6.11 27.85 -7.09
N GLY A 70 -6.05 27.29 -8.31
CA GLY A 70 -6.43 28.00 -9.52
C GLY A 70 -7.89 28.47 -9.50
N ALA A 71 -8.82 27.60 -9.11
CA ALA A 71 -10.22 27.93 -8.94
C ALA A 71 -10.44 29.00 -7.87
N ALA A 72 -9.76 28.89 -6.71
CA ALA A 72 -9.81 29.86 -5.62
C ALA A 72 -9.37 31.26 -6.07
N VAL A 73 -8.26 31.35 -6.81
CA VAL A 73 -7.75 32.63 -7.35
C VAL A 73 -8.78 33.25 -8.31
N ILE A 74 -9.36 32.47 -9.21
CA ILE A 74 -10.41 32.94 -10.12
C ILE A 74 -11.62 33.44 -9.32
N ALA A 75 -12.07 32.68 -8.32
CA ALA A 75 -13.19 33.07 -7.46
C ALA A 75 -12.92 34.40 -6.74
N VAL A 76 -11.73 34.58 -6.17
CA VAL A 76 -11.30 35.80 -5.48
C VAL A 76 -11.28 37.02 -6.43
N LEU A 77 -10.78 36.84 -7.66
CA LEU A 77 -10.69 37.90 -8.65
C LEU A 77 -12.07 38.33 -9.19
N VAL A 78 -12.97 37.37 -9.39
CA VAL A 78 -14.29 37.62 -10.00
C VAL A 78 -15.32 38.09 -8.98
N THR A 79 -15.22 37.66 -7.71
CA THR A 79 -16.22 38.01 -6.69
C THR A 79 -15.87 39.31 -5.97
N ALA A 80 -16.84 40.21 -5.85
CA ALA A 80 -16.75 41.40 -5.00
C ALA A 80 -17.19 41.13 -3.55
N GLN A 81 -17.80 39.98 -3.29
CA GLN A 81 -18.35 39.64 -1.98
C GLN A 81 -17.27 39.13 -1.04
N ARG A 82 -17.04 39.84 0.07
CA ARG A 82 -16.00 39.51 1.05
C ARG A 82 -16.12 38.09 1.62
N TRP A 83 -17.34 37.64 1.89
CA TRP A 83 -17.58 36.28 2.40
C TRP A 83 -17.12 35.21 1.39
N ALA A 84 -17.42 35.39 0.09
CA ALA A 84 -17.03 34.45 -0.95
C ALA A 84 -15.51 34.39 -1.15
N ARG A 85 -14.81 35.54 -1.05
CA ARG A 85 -13.34 35.57 -1.07
C ARG A 85 -12.73 34.80 0.09
N PHE A 86 -13.30 34.97 1.28
CA PHE A 86 -12.82 34.28 2.46
C PHE A 86 -13.02 32.76 2.35
N THR A 87 -14.19 32.32 1.87
CA THR A 87 -14.45 30.89 1.64
C THR A 87 -13.52 30.29 0.59
N ALA A 88 -13.28 30.98 -0.53
CA ALA A 88 -12.36 30.54 -1.58
C ALA A 88 -10.92 30.39 -1.07
N VAL A 89 -10.49 31.19 -0.09
CA VAL A 89 -9.15 31.02 0.53
C VAL A 89 -9.13 29.88 1.53
N ILE A 90 -10.22 29.68 2.27
CA ILE A 90 -10.31 28.62 3.28
C ILE A 90 -10.31 27.22 2.65
N ILE A 91 -10.97 27.02 1.52
CA ILE A 91 -11.10 25.69 0.90
C ILE A 91 -9.71 25.06 0.61
N PRO A 92 -8.76 25.72 -0.07
CA PRO A 92 -7.41 25.19 -0.28
C PRO A 92 -6.66 24.94 1.03
N VAL A 93 -6.81 25.81 2.04
CA VAL A 93 -6.15 25.64 3.35
C VAL A 93 -6.68 24.38 4.05
N LEU A 94 -7.99 24.18 4.06
CA LEU A 94 -8.60 22.96 4.61
C LEU A 94 -8.21 21.72 3.81
N MET A 95 -8.12 21.82 2.49
CA MET A 95 -7.65 20.72 1.63
C MET A 95 -6.23 20.28 2.01
N VAL A 96 -5.29 21.22 2.16
CA VAL A 96 -3.92 20.92 2.58
C VAL A 96 -3.88 20.32 3.99
N GLY A 97 -4.67 20.86 4.92
CA GLY A 97 -4.83 20.27 6.25
C GLY A 97 -5.37 18.84 6.22
N ALA A 98 -6.34 18.56 5.33
CA ALA A 98 -6.89 17.23 5.15
C ALA A 98 -5.88 16.28 4.52
N LEU A 99 -5.15 16.68 3.47
CA LEU A 99 -4.10 15.88 2.83
C LEU A 99 -3.04 15.42 3.85
N THR A 100 -2.56 16.35 4.67
CA THR A 100 -1.57 16.05 5.72
C THR A 100 -2.13 15.12 6.80
N ALA A 101 -3.40 15.27 7.16
CA ALA A 101 -4.07 14.40 8.15
C ALA A 101 -4.39 12.99 7.62
N VAL A 102 -4.77 12.84 6.36
CA VAL A 102 -5.13 11.52 5.79
C VAL A 102 -3.91 10.69 5.40
N THR A 103 -2.77 11.33 5.14
CA THR A 103 -1.53 10.64 4.76
C THR A 103 -1.10 9.56 5.77
N PRO A 104 -0.97 9.84 7.09
CA PRO A 104 -0.60 8.80 8.06
C PRO A 104 -1.66 7.68 8.17
N VAL A 105 -2.93 7.99 7.95
CA VAL A 105 -4.02 6.99 7.97
C VAL A 105 -3.93 6.09 6.75
N ALA A 106 -3.74 6.66 5.57
CA ALA A 106 -3.56 5.91 4.32
C ALA A 106 -2.31 5.01 4.37
N LEU A 107 -1.21 5.53 4.93
CA LEU A 107 0.00 4.74 5.15
C LEU A 107 -0.24 3.61 6.14
N ARG A 108 -0.99 3.85 7.23
CA ARG A 108 -1.35 2.78 8.17
C ARG A 108 -2.25 1.72 7.54
N GLU A 109 -3.20 2.11 6.71
CA GLU A 109 -4.08 1.18 5.97
C GLU A 109 -3.24 0.31 5.02
N LYS A 110 -2.28 0.91 4.32
CA LYS A 110 -1.31 0.18 3.50
C LYS A 110 -0.49 -0.79 4.35
N LEU A 111 0.02 -0.35 5.49
CA LEU A 111 0.77 -1.23 6.39
C LEU A 111 -0.08 -2.42 6.82
N VAL A 112 -1.30 -2.19 7.30
CA VAL A 112 -2.22 -3.28 7.70
C VAL A 112 -2.47 -4.25 6.55
N SER A 113 -2.75 -3.76 5.34
CA SER A 113 -2.94 -4.63 4.18
C SER A 113 -1.65 -5.36 3.74
N GLN A 114 -0.48 -4.78 3.97
CA GLN A 114 0.82 -5.41 3.74
C GLN A 114 1.25 -6.40 4.83
N TYR A 115 0.67 -6.35 6.03
CA TYR A 115 0.96 -7.28 7.12
C TYR A 115 -0.04 -8.45 7.20
N ASP A 116 -1.17 -8.38 6.48
CA ASP A 116 -2.20 -9.43 6.42
C ASP A 116 -2.16 -10.27 5.12
N ASP A 117 -1.24 -9.98 4.21
CA ASP A 117 -1.13 -10.75 2.94
C ASP A 117 -0.39 -12.07 3.19
N THR A 118 -1.06 -13.20 2.95
CA THR A 118 -0.50 -14.55 3.16
C THR A 118 -0.02 -15.11 1.81
N PRO A 119 1.22 -15.64 1.71
CA PRO A 119 1.71 -16.31 0.51
C PRO A 119 0.74 -17.35 -0.02
N GLN A 120 0.37 -17.26 -1.31
CA GLN A 120 -0.61 -18.14 -1.93
C GLN A 120 0.06 -19.23 -2.76
N CYS A 121 0.06 -20.47 -2.27
CA CYS A 121 0.58 -21.67 -2.92
C CYS A 121 -0.43 -22.38 -3.81
N VAL A 122 -1.71 -22.30 -3.44
CA VAL A 122 -2.80 -22.95 -4.17
C VAL A 122 -3.41 -21.93 -5.13
N SER A 123 -3.32 -22.17 -6.44
CA SER A 123 -4.04 -21.33 -7.41
C SER A 123 -5.51 -21.73 -7.44
N ALA A 124 -6.41 -20.77 -7.59
CA ALA A 124 -7.86 -21.03 -7.71
C ALA A 124 -8.22 -21.96 -8.90
N GLU A 125 -7.31 -22.10 -9.88
CA GLU A 125 -7.44 -22.93 -11.08
C GLU A 125 -6.83 -24.33 -10.92
N SER A 126 -6.16 -24.62 -9.80
CA SER A 126 -5.52 -25.92 -9.54
C SER A 126 -6.53 -27.00 -9.13
N GLY A 127 -7.40 -27.39 -10.07
CA GLY A 127 -8.27 -28.56 -9.96
C GLY A 127 -7.54 -29.91 -10.05
N VAL A 128 -6.21 -29.92 -9.86
CA VAL A 128 -5.36 -31.09 -10.13
C VAL A 128 -5.14 -31.87 -8.83
N THR A 129 -5.73 -33.06 -8.76
CA THR A 129 -5.49 -34.02 -7.68
C THR A 129 -4.17 -34.77 -7.96
N GLY A 130 -3.20 -34.66 -7.04
CA GLY A 130 -1.90 -35.34 -7.15
C GLY A 130 -0.97 -34.98 -5.99
N PRO A 131 0.21 -35.63 -5.88
CA PRO A 131 1.17 -35.37 -4.81
C PRO A 131 1.60 -33.91 -4.70
N GLY A 132 1.69 -33.19 -5.84
CA GLY A 132 1.99 -31.77 -5.86
C GLY A 132 0.95 -30.90 -5.16
N SER A 133 -0.36 -31.19 -5.34
CA SER A 133 -1.41 -30.40 -4.69
C SER A 133 -1.56 -30.71 -3.21
N VAL A 134 -1.10 -31.88 -2.74
CA VAL A 134 -0.97 -32.15 -1.30
C VAL A 134 0.14 -31.28 -0.71
N ALA A 135 1.33 -31.28 -1.32
CA ALA A 135 2.46 -30.47 -0.87
C ALA A 135 2.14 -28.96 -0.91
N GLU A 136 1.40 -28.49 -1.91
CA GLU A 136 0.91 -27.11 -1.98
C GLU A 136 -0.01 -26.75 -0.82
N ARG A 137 -0.98 -27.61 -0.47
CA ARG A 137 -1.88 -27.40 0.67
C ARG A 137 -1.15 -27.43 1.99
N GLU A 138 -0.15 -28.29 2.15
CA GLU A 138 0.68 -28.34 3.35
C GLU A 138 1.55 -27.10 3.48
N SER A 139 2.14 -26.64 2.38
CA SER A 139 2.90 -25.39 2.33
C SER A 139 2.01 -24.17 2.60
N GLN A 140 0.78 -24.17 2.06
CA GLN A 140 -0.21 -23.12 2.33
C GLN A 140 -0.54 -23.01 3.82
N ARG A 141 -0.80 -24.15 4.47
CA ARG A 141 -1.05 -24.18 5.93
C ARG A 141 0.14 -23.71 6.73
N ALA A 142 1.37 -24.02 6.29
CA ALA A 142 2.58 -23.55 6.94
C ALA A 142 2.67 -22.01 6.90
N PHE A 143 2.32 -21.38 5.78
CA PHE A 143 2.22 -19.92 5.67
C PHE A 143 1.11 -19.35 6.56
N GLU A 144 -0.10 -19.91 6.53
CA GLU A 144 -1.23 -19.43 7.34
C GLU A 144 -0.96 -19.43 8.87
N LEU A 145 0.00 -20.21 9.35
CA LEU A 145 0.38 -20.27 10.75
C LEU A 145 1.30 -19.14 11.20
N VAL A 146 1.97 -18.45 10.26
CA VAL A 146 2.99 -17.45 10.54
C VAL A 146 2.48 -16.10 10.09
N ARG A 147 2.60 -15.08 10.94
CA ARG A 147 2.32 -13.70 10.49
C ARG A 147 3.39 -13.27 9.52
N HIS A 148 3.00 -12.78 8.36
CA HIS A 148 3.92 -12.34 7.32
C HIS A 148 4.13 -10.83 7.35
N VAL A 149 5.17 -10.39 6.64
CA VAL A 149 5.51 -8.99 6.46
C VAL A 149 5.79 -8.74 5.01
N GLY A 150 5.20 -7.68 4.45
CA GLY A 150 5.42 -7.21 3.09
C GLY A 150 4.49 -7.86 2.07
N HIS A 151 4.63 -7.47 0.80
CA HIS A 151 3.75 -7.93 -0.27
C HIS A 151 4.35 -9.14 -0.97
N PHE A 152 3.54 -10.17 -1.21
CA PHE A 152 3.98 -11.32 -1.98
C PHE A 152 3.60 -11.14 -3.44
N SER A 153 4.59 -11.15 -4.34
CA SER A 153 4.29 -11.16 -5.76
C SER A 153 3.77 -12.54 -6.17
N GLY A 154 3.05 -12.62 -7.29
CA GLY A 154 2.71 -13.90 -7.92
C GLY A 154 3.94 -14.68 -8.43
N GLY A 155 5.16 -14.18 -8.22
CA GLY A 155 6.40 -14.86 -8.54
C GLY A 155 6.76 -15.94 -7.52
N GLY A 156 7.27 -17.05 -8.02
CA GLY A 156 7.66 -18.21 -7.21
C GLY A 156 7.32 -19.53 -7.91
N GLY A 157 7.59 -20.63 -7.24
CA GLY A 157 7.25 -21.98 -7.69
C GLY A 157 6.42 -22.71 -6.65
N SER A 158 5.64 -23.68 -7.12
CA SER A 158 4.93 -24.63 -6.28
C SER A 158 5.13 -26.03 -6.87
N GLY A 159 5.39 -27.01 -6.02
CA GLY A 159 5.61 -28.38 -6.44
C GLY A 159 5.71 -29.33 -5.26
N VAL A 160 6.08 -30.58 -5.54
CA VAL A 160 6.19 -31.64 -4.53
C VAL A 160 7.16 -31.30 -3.40
N GLY A 161 8.21 -30.52 -3.70
CA GLY A 161 9.20 -30.08 -2.71
C GLY A 161 8.80 -28.83 -1.93
N GLY A 162 7.59 -28.30 -2.11
CA GLY A 162 7.12 -27.11 -1.39
C GLY A 162 6.81 -25.93 -2.30
N CYS A 163 6.72 -24.76 -1.69
CA CYS A 163 6.24 -23.53 -2.30
C CYS A 163 7.11 -22.34 -1.88
N ASP A 164 7.70 -21.64 -2.85
CA ASP A 164 8.39 -20.37 -2.63
C ASP A 164 7.56 -19.21 -3.14
N ARG A 165 7.56 -18.09 -2.41
CA ARG A 165 6.97 -16.83 -2.85
C ARG A 165 7.93 -15.69 -2.65
N GLN A 166 7.97 -14.82 -3.65
CA GLN A 166 8.79 -13.63 -3.60
C GLN A 166 8.15 -12.60 -2.68
N LEU A 167 8.96 -12.09 -1.77
CA LEU A 167 8.63 -11.03 -0.85
C LEU A 167 9.16 -9.71 -1.40
N LEU A 168 8.27 -8.74 -1.61
CA LEU A 168 8.60 -7.37 -1.96
C LEU A 168 8.49 -6.48 -0.72
N LEU A 169 9.57 -5.75 -0.44
CA LEU A 169 9.63 -4.78 0.64
C LEU A 169 9.48 -3.39 0.03
N THR A 170 8.51 -2.62 0.53
CA THR A 170 8.33 -1.22 0.14
C THR A 170 8.96 -0.24 1.12
N GLU A 171 9.52 -0.73 2.23
CA GLU A 171 10.13 0.05 3.31
C GLU A 171 11.33 -0.72 3.90
N GLU A 172 12.17 -0.05 4.70
CA GLU A 172 13.28 -0.64 5.45
C GLU A 172 12.77 -1.50 6.63
N VAL A 173 12.09 -2.61 6.31
CA VAL A 173 11.66 -3.58 7.33
C VAL A 173 12.72 -4.65 7.50
N ASP A 174 13.14 -4.88 8.75
CA ASP A 174 14.01 -6.00 9.10
C ASP A 174 13.21 -7.30 9.09
N VAL A 175 13.12 -7.91 7.91
CA VAL A 175 12.40 -9.16 7.65
C VAL A 175 12.87 -10.28 8.57
N LEU A 176 14.18 -10.45 8.74
CA LEU A 176 14.71 -11.54 9.56
C LEU A 176 14.33 -11.33 11.02
N ARG A 177 14.39 -10.11 11.54
CA ARG A 177 13.93 -9.81 12.90
C ARG A 177 12.45 -10.14 13.10
N HIS A 178 11.59 -9.83 12.13
CA HIS A 178 10.18 -10.19 12.17
C HIS A 178 9.99 -11.72 12.27
N TYR A 179 10.59 -12.48 11.36
CA TYR A 179 10.43 -13.94 11.35
C TYR A 179 11.12 -14.65 12.52
N ARG A 180 12.20 -14.09 13.08
CA ARG A 180 12.80 -14.58 14.33
C ARG A 180 11.81 -14.55 15.50
N ALA A 181 10.89 -13.59 15.53
CA ALA A 181 9.83 -13.52 16.54
C ALA A 181 8.61 -14.35 16.14
N ALA A 182 8.17 -14.25 14.89
CA ALA A 182 6.93 -14.88 14.42
C ALA A 182 6.99 -16.41 14.35
N LEU A 183 8.15 -16.99 14.00
CA LEU A 183 8.29 -18.44 13.86
C LEU A 183 8.16 -19.18 15.20
N PRO A 184 8.86 -18.81 16.28
CA PRO A 184 8.66 -19.40 17.60
C PRO A 184 7.23 -19.25 18.13
N ASP A 185 6.61 -18.07 17.95
CA ASP A 185 5.22 -17.83 18.35
C ASP A 185 4.23 -18.79 17.65
N ALA A 186 4.55 -19.17 16.41
CA ALA A 186 3.81 -20.14 15.62
C ALA A 186 4.24 -21.61 15.85
N GLY A 187 5.10 -21.87 16.85
CA GLY A 187 5.55 -23.22 17.22
C GLY A 187 6.63 -23.81 16.32
N TRP A 188 7.28 -23.00 15.49
CA TRP A 188 8.41 -23.42 14.67
C TRP A 188 9.72 -23.32 15.46
N ARG A 189 10.59 -24.34 15.30
CA ARG A 189 11.92 -24.33 15.91
C ARG A 189 12.93 -23.80 14.91
N VAL A 190 13.52 -22.64 15.19
CA VAL A 190 14.62 -22.09 14.37
C VAL A 190 15.83 -23.03 14.45
N VAL A 191 16.32 -23.46 13.29
CA VAL A 191 17.46 -24.38 13.14
C VAL A 191 18.68 -23.72 12.52
N GLU A 192 18.48 -22.71 11.68
CA GLU A 192 19.54 -21.88 11.11
C GLU A 192 19.11 -20.41 11.17
N ASP A 193 20.03 -19.54 11.59
CA ASP A 193 19.81 -18.10 11.67
C ASP A 193 21.14 -17.42 11.35
N ASP A 194 21.19 -16.72 10.22
CA ASP A 194 22.34 -15.93 9.82
C ASP A 194 21.91 -14.52 9.34
N ALA A 195 22.88 -13.74 8.86
CA ALA A 195 22.62 -12.36 8.43
C ALA A 195 21.80 -12.26 7.13
N ARG A 196 21.65 -13.34 6.38
CA ARG A 196 21.02 -13.40 5.06
C ARG A 196 19.79 -14.28 5.01
N GLY A 197 19.61 -15.17 5.98
CA GLY A 197 18.49 -16.08 6.02
C GLY A 197 18.19 -16.68 7.39
N LEU A 198 17.03 -17.30 7.44
CA LEU A 198 16.47 -17.96 8.62
C LEU A 198 15.79 -19.24 8.15
N ARG A 199 16.06 -20.36 8.82
CA ARG A 199 15.38 -21.64 8.60
C ARG A 199 14.80 -22.14 9.92
N ALA A 200 13.55 -22.59 9.89
CA ALA A 200 12.88 -23.21 11.02
C ALA A 200 12.17 -24.50 10.59
N GLU A 201 11.97 -25.40 11.54
CA GLU A 201 11.36 -26.71 11.30
C GLU A 201 10.23 -27.00 12.28
N ARG A 202 9.21 -27.70 11.78
CA ARG A 202 8.04 -28.14 12.54
C ARG A 202 7.38 -29.33 11.85
N ASP A 203 7.11 -30.41 12.59
CA ASP A 203 6.30 -31.55 12.12
C ASP A 203 6.75 -32.14 10.76
N GLY A 204 8.06 -32.20 10.49
CA GLY A 204 8.61 -32.70 9.20
C GLY A 204 8.57 -31.67 8.05
N MET A 205 8.16 -30.45 8.34
CA MET A 205 8.20 -29.30 7.43
C MET A 205 9.36 -28.37 7.79
N ALA A 206 9.85 -27.66 6.79
CA ALA A 206 10.77 -26.55 6.93
C ALA A 206 10.14 -25.26 6.39
N PHE A 207 10.51 -24.17 7.03
CA PHE A 207 10.16 -22.80 6.67
C PHE A 207 11.46 -22.02 6.53
N GLU A 208 11.66 -21.38 5.37
CA GLU A 208 12.86 -20.60 5.08
C GLU A 208 12.50 -19.18 4.67
N VAL A 209 13.34 -18.25 5.11
CA VAL A 209 13.30 -16.85 4.71
C VAL A 209 14.70 -16.46 4.29
N VAL A 210 14.85 -15.93 3.09
CA VAL A 210 16.12 -15.39 2.58
C VAL A 210 15.90 -13.96 2.13
N VAL A 211 16.77 -13.04 2.57
CA VAL A 211 16.72 -11.63 2.15
C VAL A 211 17.53 -11.46 0.88
N CYS A 212 16.92 -10.84 -0.14
CA CYS A 212 17.47 -10.68 -1.47
C CYS A 212 17.32 -9.22 -1.89
N GLY A 213 18.41 -8.45 -2.02
CA GLY A 213 18.36 -7.08 -2.56
C GLY A 213 17.26 -6.21 -1.95
N ARG A 214 16.26 -5.81 -2.76
CA ARG A 214 15.09 -4.99 -2.35
C ARG A 214 13.93 -5.80 -1.74
N GLY A 215 14.14 -7.05 -1.34
CA GLY A 215 13.08 -7.94 -0.89
C GLY A 215 13.60 -9.23 -0.26
N GLY A 216 12.89 -10.33 -0.53
CA GLY A 216 13.29 -11.65 -0.08
C GLY A 216 12.50 -12.76 -0.76
N VAL A 217 12.73 -13.98 -0.30
CA VAL A 217 11.95 -15.16 -0.67
C VAL A 217 11.57 -15.87 0.61
N VAL A 218 10.29 -16.20 0.74
CA VAL A 218 9.81 -17.13 1.76
C VAL A 218 9.51 -18.46 1.10
N TRP A 219 9.87 -19.56 1.76
CA TRP A 219 9.59 -20.90 1.27
C TRP A 219 9.08 -21.77 2.41
N ALA A 220 8.13 -22.64 2.10
CA ALA A 220 7.69 -23.69 3.00
C ALA A 220 7.59 -25.01 2.23
N GLY A 221 8.02 -26.11 2.83
CA GLY A 221 7.99 -27.42 2.20
C GLY A 221 8.45 -28.53 3.13
N THR A 222 8.42 -29.77 2.66
CA THR A 222 8.88 -30.92 3.43
C THR A 222 10.40 -30.94 3.54
N THR A 223 10.93 -31.36 4.70
CA THR A 223 12.39 -31.42 4.93
C THR A 223 13.11 -32.40 4.01
N ASP A 224 12.42 -33.46 3.58
CA ASP A 224 13.03 -34.64 2.96
C ASP A 224 13.24 -34.49 1.46
N LEU A 225 12.60 -33.51 0.82
CA LEU A 225 12.57 -33.36 -0.64
C LEU A 225 13.56 -32.31 -1.18
N GLY A 226 14.40 -31.73 -0.32
CA GLY A 226 15.54 -30.90 -0.74
C GLY A 226 15.19 -29.56 -1.41
N GLY A 227 13.99 -29.03 -1.15
CA GLY A 227 13.60 -27.67 -1.54
C GLY A 227 14.16 -26.59 -0.60
N GLY A 228 14.02 -25.32 -0.96
CA GLY A 228 14.44 -24.18 -0.13
C GLY A 228 14.25 -22.83 -0.81
N ALA A 229 14.30 -21.76 -0.03
CA ALA A 229 14.26 -20.38 -0.49
C ALA A 229 15.55 -20.04 -1.24
N ARG A 230 15.42 -19.46 -2.45
CA ARG A 230 16.57 -19.06 -3.26
C ARG A 230 16.34 -17.71 -3.91
N CYS A 231 17.30 -16.80 -3.77
CA CYS A 231 17.31 -15.56 -4.53
C CYS A 231 17.49 -15.89 -6.02
N ARG A 232 16.52 -15.50 -6.86
CA ARG A 232 16.69 -15.56 -8.31
C ARG A 232 17.42 -14.30 -8.81
N PRO A 233 18.34 -14.43 -9.77
CA PRO A 233 19.18 -13.32 -10.25
C PRO A 233 18.40 -12.21 -11.00
N GLU A 234 17.14 -12.45 -11.35
CA GLU A 234 16.30 -11.52 -12.13
C GLU A 234 15.80 -10.30 -11.33
N TYR A 235 16.13 -10.20 -10.04
CA TYR A 235 15.61 -9.17 -9.13
C TYR A 235 16.69 -8.36 -8.39
N GLY A 236 17.94 -8.41 -8.89
CA GLY A 236 19.06 -7.57 -8.47
C GLY A 236 19.01 -6.17 -9.09
#